data_AF-A0AAN2K5K0-F1
#
_entry.id   AF-A0AAN2K5K0-F1
#
_cell.length_a   1.000
_cell.length_b   1.000
_cell.length_c   1.000
_cell.angle_alpha   90.00
_cell.angle_beta   90.00
_cell.angle_gamma   90.00
#
_symmetry.space_group_name_H-M   'P 1'
#
loop_
_entity.id
_entity.type
_entity.pdbx_description
1 polymer ?
#
loop_
_entity_poly.entity_id
_entity_poly.type
_entity_poly.pdbx_seq_one_letter_code
_entity_poly.pdbx_strand_id
1 'polypeptide(L)'
;MKERDVMDNVDLSKLSENERVYIERLSEGEGLTISETLKRLIRVFKGVLIFILLLAAVGIYEFVRSENGSFYTYLSIYFFTVMVFCYMAPVRLGAKVFYYRLI
;
A
#
# COMPACT_ATOMS: atom_id res chain seq x y z
N MET A 1 22.95 15.76 3.21
CA MET A 1 21.84 16.56 2.63
C MET A 1 21.72 16.28 1.13
N LYS A 2 21.44 15.02 0.74
CA LYS A 2 21.49 14.57 -0.68
C LYS A 2 20.41 13.53 -1.03
N GLU A 3 19.31 13.48 -0.26
CA GLU A 3 18.18 12.56 -0.47
C GLU A 3 16.88 13.26 -0.85
N ARG A 4 16.88 14.60 -0.98
CA ARG A 4 15.64 15.37 -1.23
C ARG A 4 15.20 15.45 -2.69
N ASP A 5 16.07 15.19 -3.66
CA ASP A 5 15.77 15.36 -5.09
C ASP A 5 15.36 14.08 -5.84
N VAL A 6 15.33 12.91 -5.20
CA VAL A 6 14.87 11.67 -5.85
C VAL A 6 13.36 11.46 -5.69
N MET A 7 12.65 12.47 -5.16
CA MET A 7 11.23 12.34 -4.79
C MET A 7 10.24 12.92 -5.82
N ASP A 8 10.73 13.55 -6.89
CA ASP A 8 9.87 14.29 -7.83
C ASP A 8 9.55 13.60 -9.15
N ASN A 9 10.19 12.47 -9.47
CA ASN A 9 9.97 11.79 -10.76
C ASN A 9 9.13 10.52 -10.63
N VAL A 10 7.93 10.61 -10.04
CA VAL A 10 6.91 9.60 -10.34
C VAL A 10 6.36 9.96 -11.71
N ASP A 11 6.70 9.16 -12.71
CA ASP A 11 6.20 9.34 -14.06
C ASP A 11 4.71 9.02 -14.12
N LEU A 12 3.89 10.06 -13.91
CA LEU A 12 2.43 10.01 -13.98
C LEU A 12 1.96 9.50 -15.35
N SER A 13 2.80 9.58 -16.40
CA SER A 13 2.46 9.09 -17.74
C SER A 13 2.16 7.59 -17.78
N LYS A 14 2.72 6.81 -16.83
CA LYS A 14 2.52 5.36 -16.70
C LYS A 14 1.21 4.97 -15.97
N LEU A 15 0.51 5.94 -15.37
CA LEU A 15 -0.78 5.73 -14.73
C LEU A 15 -1.93 5.85 -15.75
N SER A 16 -2.96 5.03 -15.55
CA SER A 16 -4.22 5.11 -16.29
C SER A 16 -4.89 6.47 -16.05
N GLU A 17 -5.67 6.94 -17.03
CA GLU A 17 -6.43 8.18 -16.94
C GLU A 17 -7.35 8.20 -15.69
N ASN A 18 -8.03 7.09 -15.39
CA ASN A 18 -8.84 6.96 -14.18
C ASN A 18 -8.03 7.11 -12.88
N GLU A 19 -6.77 6.68 -12.88
CA GLU A 19 -5.88 6.75 -11.72
C GLU A 19 -5.35 8.17 -11.52
N ARG A 20 -5.05 8.89 -12.61
CA ARG A 20 -4.69 10.30 -12.57
C ARG A 20 -5.84 11.16 -12.07
N VAL A 21 -7.03 10.98 -12.64
CA VAL A 21 -8.24 11.69 -12.20
C VAL A 21 -8.55 11.41 -10.73
N TYR A 22 -8.33 10.18 -10.25
CA TYR A 22 -8.47 9.87 -8.83
C TYR A 22 -7.45 10.63 -7.97
N ILE A 23 -6.18 10.67 -8.36
CA ILE A 23 -5.14 11.40 -7.63
C ILE A 23 -5.41 12.90 -7.64
N GLU A 24 -5.82 13.46 -8.77
CA GLU A 24 -6.18 14.88 -8.91
C GLU A 24 -7.36 15.24 -7.99
N ARG A 25 -8.45 14.47 -8.03
CA ARG A 25 -9.59 14.69 -7.12
C ARG A 25 -9.23 14.55 -5.65
N LEU A 26 -8.36 13.60 -5.32
CA LEU A 26 -7.88 13.42 -3.95
C LEU A 26 -7.01 14.62 -3.52
N SER A 27 -6.19 15.13 -4.43
CA SER A 27 -5.35 16.31 -4.22
C SER A 27 -6.20 17.58 -4.01
N GLU A 28 -7.20 17.79 -4.86
CA GLU A 28 -8.15 18.91 -4.78
C GLU A 28 -9.00 18.85 -3.51
N GLY A 29 -9.51 17.66 -3.17
CA GLY A 29 -10.34 17.46 -1.97
C GLY A 29 -9.58 17.70 -0.66
N GLU A 30 -8.26 17.53 -0.66
CA GLU A 30 -7.41 17.73 0.52
C GLU A 30 -6.63 19.06 0.48
N GLY A 31 -6.73 19.83 -0.60
CA GLY A 31 -5.97 21.08 -0.80
C GLY A 31 -4.45 20.86 -0.88
N LEU A 32 -4.02 19.66 -1.29
CA LEU A 32 -2.61 19.26 -1.36
C LEU A 32 -2.10 19.34 -2.80
N THR A 33 -0.78 19.38 -2.96
CA THR A 33 -0.17 19.21 -4.28
C THR A 33 -0.16 17.73 -4.70
N ILE A 34 -0.19 17.44 -6.01
CA ILE A 34 -0.16 16.06 -6.52
C ILE A 34 1.06 15.29 -5.99
N SER A 35 2.20 15.95 -5.86
CA SER A 35 3.43 15.33 -5.33
C SER A 35 3.29 14.92 -3.86
N GLU A 36 2.61 15.71 -3.03
CA GLU A 36 2.30 15.38 -1.64
C GLU A 36 1.29 14.25 -1.54
N THR A 37 0.26 14.28 -2.40
CA THR A 37 -0.75 13.21 -2.51
C THR A 37 -0.09 11.87 -2.86
N LEU A 38 0.85 11.87 -3.82
CA LEU A 38 1.65 10.69 -4.17
C LEU A 38 2.52 10.21 -2.99
N LYS A 39 3.21 11.12 -2.30
CA LYS A 39 4.01 10.78 -1.11
C LYS A 39 3.15 10.16 -0.01
N ARG A 40 1.92 10.66 0.18
CA ARG A 40 0.94 10.13 1.12
C ARG A 40 0.47 8.73 0.71
N LEU A 41 0.13 8.52 -0.55
CA LEU A 41 -0.25 7.20 -1.09
C LEU A 41 0.87 6.16 -0.88
N ILE A 42 2.12 6.52 -1.15
CA ILE A 42 3.27 5.65 -0.88
C ILE A 42 3.40 5.36 0.62
N ARG A 43 3.20 6.36 1.49
CA ARG A 43 3.26 6.18 2.94
C ARG A 43 2.16 5.23 3.45
N VAL A 44 0.94 5.39 2.95
CA VAL A 44 -0.19 4.49 3.25
C VAL A 44 0.14 3.07 2.81
N PHE A 45 0.64 2.89 1.58
CA PHE A 45 1.08 1.59 1.08
C PHE A 45 2.16 0.96 1.96
N LYS A 46 3.20 1.70 2.34
CA LYS A 46 4.25 1.22 3.25
C LYS A 46 3.70 0.82 4.62
N GLY A 47 2.81 1.64 5.19
CA GLY A 47 2.16 1.33 6.47
C GLY A 47 1.36 0.04 6.42
N VAL A 48 0.59 -0.16 5.36
CA VAL A 48 -0.17 -1.40 5.13
C VAL A 48 0.76 -2.59 4.92
N LEU A 49 1.85 -2.42 4.19
CA LEU A 49 2.84 -3.49 3.97
C LEU A 49 3.49 -3.96 5.29
N ILE A 50 3.86 -3.01 6.16
CA ILE A 50 4.37 -3.33 7.51
C ILE A 50 3.30 -4.05 8.34
N PHE A 51 2.06 -3.56 8.33
CA PHE A 51 0.95 -4.16 9.06
C PHE A 51 0.71 -5.61 8.61
N ILE A 52 0.76 -5.89 7.31
CA ILE A 52 0.62 -7.24 6.76
C ILE A 52 1.77 -8.14 7.16
N LEU A 53 3.01 -7.63 7.17
CA LEU A 53 4.16 -8.40 7.68
C LEU A 53 3.99 -8.77 9.16
N LEU A 54 3.47 -7.84 9.98
CA LEU A 54 3.17 -8.12 11.39
C LEU A 54 2.07 -9.18 11.52
N LEU A 55 0.98 -9.06 10.76
CA LEU A 55 -0.08 -10.07 10.75
C LEU A 55 0.43 -11.44 10.30
N ALA A 56 1.27 -11.49 9.27
CA ALA A 56 1.89 -12.72 8.81
C ALA A 56 2.80 -13.33 9.89
N ALA A 57 3.59 -12.52 10.58
CA ALA A 57 4.43 -12.98 11.70
C ALA A 57 3.60 -13.55 12.85
N VAL A 58 2.50 -12.88 13.23
CA VAL A 58 1.55 -13.37 14.23
C VAL A 58 0.91 -14.69 13.78
N GLY A 59 0.50 -14.77 12.51
CA GLY A 59 -0.07 -15.99 11.94
C GLY A 59 0.89 -17.18 11.96
N ILE A 60 2.16 -16.95 11.61
CA ILE A 60 3.21 -17.98 11.67
C ILE A 60 3.49 -18.40 13.11
N TYR A 61 3.58 -17.45 14.05
CA TYR A 61 3.79 -17.74 15.46
C TYR A 61 2.66 -18.61 16.04
N GLU A 62 1.41 -18.24 15.78
CA GLU A 62 0.23 -19.02 16.20
C GLU A 62 0.21 -20.41 15.55
N PHE A 63 0.58 -20.50 14.27
CA PHE A 63 0.64 -21.77 13.55
C PHE A 63 1.70 -22.72 14.14
N VAL A 64 2.88 -22.22 14.51
CA VAL A 64 3.95 -23.03 15.12
C VAL A 64 3.63 -23.39 16.57
N ARG A 65 2.94 -22.52 17.30
CA ARG A 65 2.59 -22.74 18.71
C ARG A 65 1.40 -23.70 18.90
N SER A 66 0.48 -23.75 17.94
CA SER A 66 -0.75 -24.54 18.07
C SER A 66 -0.51 -26.02 17.73
N GLU A 67 -0.69 -26.93 18.70
CA GLU A 67 -0.64 -28.38 18.49
C GLU A 67 -1.68 -28.88 17.47
N ASN A 68 -2.75 -28.10 17.23
CA ASN A 68 -3.81 -28.43 16.28
C ASN A 68 -3.74 -27.61 14.98
N GLY A 69 -2.64 -26.89 14.71
CA GLY A 69 -2.40 -26.16 13.46
C GLY A 69 -3.59 -25.29 13.09
N SER A 70 -3.70 -24.10 13.67
CA SER A 70 -4.88 -23.23 13.56
C SER A 70 -5.11 -22.70 12.13
N PHE A 71 -5.57 -23.57 11.25
CA PHE A 71 -5.86 -23.33 9.83
C PHE A 71 -6.81 -22.13 9.69
N TYR A 72 -7.78 -21.99 10.59
CA TYR A 72 -8.72 -20.87 10.63
C TYR A 72 -8.07 -19.51 10.96
N THR A 73 -7.03 -19.49 11.80
CA THR A 73 -6.27 -18.26 12.11
C THR A 73 -5.46 -17.83 10.90
N TYR A 74 -4.81 -18.77 10.22
CA TYR A 74 -4.08 -18.49 8.99
C TYR A 74 -5.03 -18.03 7.86
N LEU A 75 -6.16 -18.73 7.70
CA LEU A 75 -7.18 -18.40 6.69
C LEU A 75 -7.80 -17.02 6.92
N SER A 76 -8.07 -16.64 8.18
CA SER A 76 -8.62 -15.33 8.51
C SER A 76 -7.62 -14.19 8.30
N ILE A 77 -6.33 -14.38 8.62
CA ILE A 77 -5.26 -13.42 8.31
C ILE A 77 -5.09 -13.24 6.81
N TYR A 78 -5.11 -14.35 6.05
CA TYR A 78 -5.04 -14.30 4.59
C TYR A 78 -6.24 -13.56 4.00
N PHE A 79 -7.46 -13.87 4.47
CA PHE A 79 -8.68 -13.20 4.05
C PHE A 79 -8.62 -11.69 4.33
N PHE A 80 -8.20 -11.27 5.52
CA PHE A 80 -8.01 -9.86 5.87
C PHE A 80 -7.00 -9.17 4.95
N THR A 81 -5.87 -9.81 4.69
CA THR A 81 -4.81 -9.29 3.81
C THR A 81 -5.33 -9.05 2.39
N VAL A 82 -6.05 -10.03 1.83
CA VAL A 82 -6.67 -9.91 0.49
C VAL A 82 -7.75 -8.82 0.49
N MET A 83 -8.57 -8.75 1.54
CA MET A 83 -9.60 -7.71 1.67
C MET A 83 -8.99 -6.30 1.65
N VAL A 84 -7.96 -6.07 2.46
CA VAL A 84 -7.26 -4.78 2.53
C VAL A 84 -6.63 -4.43 1.18
N PHE A 85 -5.98 -5.39 0.52
CA PHE A 85 -5.33 -5.14 -0.78
C PHE A 85 -6.33 -4.90 -1.94
N CYS A 86 -7.44 -5.63 -1.97
CA CYS A 86 -8.41 -5.56 -3.06
C CYS A 86 -9.40 -4.40 -2.92
N TYR A 87 -9.83 -4.07 -1.71
CA TYR A 87 -10.87 -3.07 -1.47
C TYR A 87 -10.33 -1.68 -1.15
N MET A 88 -9.08 -1.55 -0.68
CA MET A 88 -8.48 -0.21 -0.47
C MET A 88 -7.82 0.32 -1.75
N ALA A 89 -8.60 1.11 -2.51
CA ALA A 89 -8.10 1.91 -3.63
C ALA A 89 -6.77 2.64 -3.36
N PRO A 90 -6.55 3.34 -2.21
CA PRO A 90 -5.28 4.03 -1.95
C PRO A 90 -4.09 3.08 -1.80
N VAL A 91 -4.29 1.85 -1.33
CA VAL A 91 -3.23 0.84 -1.20
C VAL A 91 -2.83 0.33 -2.58
N ARG A 92 -3.81 0.04 -3.44
CA ARG A 92 -3.58 -0.42 -4.82
C ARG A 92 -2.87 0.63 -5.66
N LEU A 93 -3.27 1.89 -5.55
CA LEU A 93 -2.61 3.02 -6.21
C LEU A 93 -1.21 3.25 -5.66
N GLY A 94 -1.05 3.24 -4.33
CA GLY A 94 0.26 3.35 -3.69
C GLY A 94 1.25 2.25 -4.11
N ALA A 95 0.76 1.02 -4.30
CA ALA A 95 1.58 -0.10 -4.80
C ALA A 95 2.08 0.13 -6.23
N LYS A 96 1.20 0.60 -7.15
CA LYS A 96 1.57 0.92 -8.53
C LYS A 96 2.56 2.08 -8.60
N VAL A 97 2.29 3.15 -7.86
CA VAL A 97 3.18 4.30 -7.76
C VAL A 97 4.55 3.89 -7.23
N PHE A 98 4.59 3.00 -6.22
CA PHE A 98 5.85 2.47 -5.69
C PHE A 98 6.60 1.62 -6.73
N TYR A 99 5.90 0.75 -7.47
CA TYR A 99 6.48 -0.09 -8.52
C TYR A 99 7.12 0.75 -9.65
N TYR A 100 6.41 1.76 -10.16
CA TYR A 100 6.91 2.65 -11.21
C TYR A 100 8.01 3.62 -10.76
N ARG A 101 8.20 3.79 -9.45
CA ARG A 101 9.35 4.51 -8.91
C ARG A 101 10.59 3.63 -8.84
N LEU A 102 10.42 2.32 -8.71
CA LEU A 102 11.51 1.35 -8.54
C LEU A 102 12.08 0.86 -9.88
N ILE A 103 11.31 0.98 -10.98
CA ILE A 103 11.66 0.61 -12.36
C ILE A 103 11.73 1.85 -13.24
#